data_AF-A0ABD6B8C0-F1
#
_entry.id   AF-A0ABD6B8C0-F1
#
_cell.length_a   1.000
_cell.length_b   1.000
_cell.length_c   1.000
_cell.angle_alpha   90.00
_cell.angle_beta   90.00
_cell.angle_gamma   90.00
#
_symmetry.space_group_name_H-M   'P 1'
#
loop_
_entity.id
_entity.type
_entity.pdbx_description
1 polymer ?
#
loop_
_entity_poly.entity_id
_entity_poly.type
_entity_poly.pdbx_seq_one_letter_code
_entity_poly.pdbx_strand_id
1 'polypeptide(L)'
;MTSSSEDGEEELDSLSERQFERLQNSLKEYGEDDIIEREKIGDNLDEIEKEELYKLSDGDASELISFYITTSALIEQESILIINAYVFDFGSNGRGSIEFLEQNLNQHDREAMLYHLGLIDSGLKGELSRVRRKRNDLAHSSDHGIIEDISRLQNDIKRAKEAKDQLKEIGREVELELLIDDPEKNS
;
A
#
# COMPACT_ATOMS: atom_id res chain seq x y z
N MET A 1 2.82 -24.30 -16.94
CA MET A 1 2.41 -24.40 -15.52
C MET A 1 2.54 -23.02 -14.87
N THR A 2 1.83 -22.03 -15.42
CA THR A 2 1.93 -20.60 -15.07
C THR A 2 0.59 -20.01 -14.58
N SER A 3 -0.54 -20.70 -14.76
CA SER A 3 -1.85 -20.11 -14.41
C SER A 3 -2.07 -19.91 -12.91
N SER A 4 -1.34 -20.63 -12.05
CA SER A 4 -1.58 -20.57 -10.59
C SER A 4 -1.13 -19.27 -9.92
N SER A 5 -0.22 -18.49 -10.52
CA SER A 5 0.31 -17.25 -9.92
C SER A 5 -0.42 -16.00 -10.39
N GLU A 6 -0.81 -15.95 -11.67
CA GLU A 6 -1.61 -14.85 -12.23
C GLU A 6 -3.01 -14.81 -11.60
N ASP A 7 -3.65 -15.97 -11.43
CA ASP A 7 -4.98 -16.08 -10.80
C ASP A 7 -4.99 -15.53 -9.35
N GLY A 8 -3.89 -15.68 -8.61
CA GLY A 8 -3.77 -15.22 -7.22
C GLY A 8 -3.51 -13.72 -7.10
N GLU A 9 -2.78 -13.13 -8.05
CA GLU A 9 -2.52 -11.69 -8.08
C GLU A 9 -3.77 -10.90 -8.46
N GLU A 10 -4.51 -11.35 -9.48
CA GLU A 10 -5.80 -10.74 -9.84
C GLU A 10 -6.80 -10.82 -8.68
N GLU A 11 -6.78 -11.91 -7.91
CA GLU A 11 -7.63 -12.05 -6.73
C GLU A 11 -7.28 -11.02 -5.64
N LEU A 12 -5.98 -10.83 -5.34
CA LEU A 12 -5.51 -9.86 -4.35
C LEU A 12 -5.79 -8.41 -4.77
N ASP A 13 -5.59 -8.06 -6.04
CA ASP A 13 -5.90 -6.73 -6.54
C ASP A 13 -7.41 -6.45 -6.45
N SER A 14 -8.25 -7.41 -6.87
CA SER A 14 -9.71 -7.31 -6.74
C SER A 14 -10.18 -7.20 -5.28
N LEU A 15 -9.45 -7.84 -4.35
CA LEU A 15 -9.71 -7.72 -2.92
C LEU A 15 -9.39 -6.31 -2.44
N SER A 16 -8.20 -5.78 -2.77
CA SER A 16 -7.78 -4.43 -2.39
C SER A 16 -8.76 -3.37 -2.91
N GLU A 17 -9.28 -3.52 -4.12
CA GLU A 17 -10.29 -2.60 -4.70
C GLU A 17 -11.61 -2.66 -3.94
N ARG A 18 -12.11 -3.86 -3.63
CA ARG A 18 -13.35 -4.01 -2.84
C ARG A 18 -13.22 -3.43 -1.43
N GLN A 19 -12.07 -3.62 -0.80
CA GLN A 19 -11.77 -3.06 0.52
C GLN A 19 -11.74 -1.53 0.48
N PHE A 20 -11.09 -0.96 -0.54
CA PHE A 20 -11.08 0.48 -0.79
C PHE A 20 -12.50 1.03 -0.92
N GLU A 21 -13.33 0.45 -1.78
CA GLU A 21 -14.70 0.93 -2.02
C GLU A 21 -15.56 0.85 -0.76
N ARG A 22 -15.46 -0.26 0.01
CA ARG A 22 -16.20 -0.44 1.26
C ARG A 22 -15.83 0.61 2.29
N LEU A 23 -14.53 0.81 2.53
CA LEU A 23 -14.03 1.82 3.46
C LEU A 23 -14.44 3.23 3.05
N GLN A 24 -14.31 3.58 1.77
CA GLN A 24 -14.70 4.90 1.29
C GLN A 24 -16.20 5.16 1.45
N ASN A 25 -17.03 4.12 1.34
CA ASN A 25 -18.46 4.26 1.52
C ASN A 25 -18.85 4.30 3.00
N SER A 26 -18.32 3.39 3.84
CA SER A 26 -18.65 3.36 5.27
C SER A 26 -18.16 4.62 5.99
N LEU A 27 -16.96 5.10 5.68
CA LEU A 27 -16.40 6.32 6.30
C LEU A 27 -17.21 7.59 6.00
N LYS A 28 -18.07 7.61 4.97
CA LYS A 28 -18.98 8.76 4.70
C LYS A 28 -20.16 8.81 5.67
N GLU A 29 -20.46 7.70 6.33
CA GLU A 29 -21.59 7.58 7.24
C GLU A 29 -21.25 8.05 8.67
N TYR A 30 -19.96 8.19 8.98
CA TYR A 30 -19.49 8.66 10.29
C TYR A 30 -19.83 10.13 10.51
N GLY A 31 -20.43 10.42 11.67
CA GLY A 31 -20.89 11.75 12.05
C GLY A 31 -20.58 12.09 13.52
N GLU A 32 -21.27 13.09 14.05
CA GLU A 32 -21.09 13.56 15.43
C GLU A 32 -21.39 12.46 16.47
N ASP A 33 -22.30 11.53 16.15
CA ASP A 33 -22.70 10.44 17.05
C ASP A 33 -21.60 9.38 17.27
N ASP A 34 -20.56 9.37 16.42
CA ASP A 34 -19.44 8.42 16.48
C ASP A 34 -18.21 8.99 17.21
N ILE A 35 -18.32 10.22 17.71
CA ILE A 35 -17.26 10.91 18.44
C ILE A 35 -17.21 10.43 19.88
N ILE A 36 -16.01 10.11 20.35
CA ILE A 36 -15.67 9.86 21.74
C ILE A 36 -14.79 10.99 22.25
N GLU A 37 -14.98 11.37 23.52
CA GLU A 37 -14.09 12.32 24.20
C GLU A 37 -12.97 11.56 24.90
N ARG A 38 -11.72 11.99 24.68
CA ARG A 38 -10.55 11.52 25.42
C ARG A 38 -9.92 12.68 26.17
N GLU A 39 -9.71 12.50 27.48
CA GLU A 39 -8.96 13.46 28.28
C GLU A 39 -7.45 13.28 28.03
N LYS A 40 -6.74 14.37 27.74
CA LYS A 40 -5.28 14.43 27.71
C LYS A 40 -4.76 15.54 28.63
N ILE A 41 -3.54 15.37 29.13
CA ILE A 41 -2.85 16.41 29.90
C ILE A 41 -2.45 17.51 28.91
N GLY A 42 -2.93 18.72 29.14
CA GLY A 42 -2.58 19.90 28.36
C GLY A 42 -1.14 20.35 28.59
N ASP A 43 -0.73 21.39 27.87
CA ASP A 43 0.65 21.91 27.96
C ASP A 43 1.00 22.46 29.36
N ASN A 44 -0.01 22.77 30.17
CA ASN A 44 0.11 23.04 31.60
C ASN A 44 -0.24 21.78 32.42
N LEU A 45 0.62 21.41 33.37
CA LEU A 45 0.47 20.21 34.22
C LEU A 45 -0.86 20.11 35.00
N ASP A 46 -1.63 21.20 35.08
CA ASP A 46 -2.92 21.29 35.78
C ASP A 46 -4.13 21.45 34.84
N GLU A 47 -3.92 21.41 33.51
CA GLU A 47 -4.97 21.60 32.51
C GLU A 47 -5.32 20.26 31.85
N ILE A 48 -6.59 19.85 31.93
CA ILE A 48 -7.09 18.66 31.23
C ILE A 48 -7.79 19.14 29.97
N GLU A 49 -7.21 18.81 28.81
CA GLU A 49 -7.81 19.07 27.50
C GLU A 49 -8.67 17.88 27.09
N LYS A 50 -9.82 18.16 26.48
CA LYS A 50 -10.66 17.14 25.85
C LYS A 50 -10.37 17.11 24.36
N GLU A 51 -10.05 15.94 23.85
CA GLU A 51 -9.89 15.68 22.42
C GLU A 51 -11.08 14.87 21.92
N GLU A 52 -11.70 15.35 20.85
CA GLU A 52 -12.76 14.66 20.13
C GLU A 52 -12.13 13.71 19.11
N LEU A 53 -12.41 12.42 19.23
CA LEU A 53 -11.87 11.38 18.36
C LEU A 53 -13.02 10.55 17.80
N TYR A 54 -12.90 10.08 16.57
CA TYR A 54 -13.83 9.14 15.99
C TYR A 54 -13.48 7.71 16.42
N LYS A 55 -14.49 6.94 16.80
CA LYS A 55 -14.35 5.51 17.04
C LYS A 55 -14.95 4.73 15.87
N LEU A 56 -14.08 4.12 15.08
CA LEU A 56 -14.50 3.18 14.04
C LEU A 56 -15.20 1.96 14.66
N SER A 57 -16.18 1.45 13.93
CA SER A 57 -16.75 0.13 14.17
C SER A 57 -15.66 -0.94 14.08
N ASP A 58 -15.78 -2.03 14.83
CA ASP A 58 -14.80 -3.14 14.78
C ASP A 58 -14.64 -3.69 13.35
N GLY A 59 -15.72 -3.64 12.55
CA GLY A 59 -15.72 -4.02 11.14
C GLY A 59 -14.86 -3.09 10.30
N ASP A 60 -15.06 -1.78 10.39
CA ASP A 60 -14.27 -0.80 9.62
C ASP A 60 -12.81 -0.75 10.07
N ALA A 61 -12.56 -0.89 11.37
CA ALA A 61 -11.21 -0.96 11.93
C ALA A 61 -10.44 -2.18 11.38
N SER A 62 -11.11 -3.35 11.32
CA SER A 62 -10.54 -4.57 10.75
C SER A 62 -10.32 -4.45 9.24
N GLU A 63 -11.30 -3.88 8.51
CA GLU A 63 -11.20 -3.66 7.07
C GLU A 63 -10.07 -2.68 6.74
N LEU A 64 -9.87 -1.64 7.57
CA LEU A 64 -8.78 -0.67 7.42
C LEU A 64 -7.41 -1.34 7.53
N ILE A 65 -7.19 -2.17 8.56
CA ILE A 65 -5.95 -2.93 8.69
C ILE A 65 -5.77 -3.83 7.47
N SER A 66 -6.82 -4.58 7.09
CA SER A 66 -6.74 -5.54 6.00
C SER A 66 -6.42 -4.85 4.67
N PHE A 67 -7.00 -3.69 4.39
CA PHE A 67 -6.67 -2.86 3.25
C PHE A 67 -5.17 -2.52 3.21
N TYR A 68 -4.61 -1.96 4.30
CA TYR A 68 -3.19 -1.60 4.33
C TYR A 68 -2.23 -2.80 4.25
N ILE A 69 -2.64 -3.97 4.77
CA ILE A 69 -1.88 -5.22 4.60
C ILE A 69 -1.86 -5.63 3.14
N THR A 70 -3.04 -5.75 2.51
CA THR A 70 -3.19 -6.18 1.12
C THR A 70 -2.49 -5.22 0.16
N THR A 71 -2.74 -3.91 0.29
CA THR A 71 -2.11 -2.89 -0.55
C THR A 71 -0.59 -2.90 -0.41
N SER A 72 -0.05 -3.07 0.80
CA SER A 72 1.41 -3.14 0.97
C SER A 72 2.00 -4.42 0.39
N ALA A 73 1.29 -5.55 0.45
CA ALA A 73 1.73 -6.80 -0.18
C ALA A 73 1.77 -6.67 -1.71
N LEU A 74 0.76 -6.04 -2.32
CA LEU A 74 0.74 -5.75 -3.75
C LEU A 74 1.89 -4.83 -4.17
N ILE A 75 2.17 -3.77 -3.39
CA ILE A 75 3.33 -2.90 -3.63
C ILE A 75 4.65 -3.68 -3.55
N GLU A 76 4.78 -4.58 -2.58
CA GLU A 76 5.98 -5.40 -2.41
C GLU A 76 6.21 -6.35 -3.59
N GLN A 77 5.15 -7.01 -4.05
CA GLN A 77 5.16 -7.90 -5.21
C GLN A 77 5.51 -7.13 -6.48
N GLU A 78 4.82 -6.03 -6.75
CA GLU A 78 5.04 -5.20 -7.93
C GLU A 78 6.47 -4.66 -7.97
N SER A 79 7.00 -4.22 -6.82
CA SER A 79 8.39 -3.77 -6.73
C SER A 79 9.40 -4.86 -7.10
N ILE A 80 9.13 -6.12 -6.72
CA ILE A 80 9.98 -7.25 -7.11
C ILE A 80 9.92 -7.45 -8.62
N LEU A 81 8.72 -7.46 -9.20
CA LEU A 81 8.52 -7.70 -10.63
C LEU A 81 9.21 -6.63 -11.47
N ILE A 82 9.04 -5.35 -11.12
CA ILE A 82 9.71 -4.23 -11.79
C ILE A 82 11.23 -4.37 -11.74
N ILE A 83 11.80 -4.59 -10.55
CA ILE A 83 13.25 -4.72 -10.40
C ILE A 83 13.76 -5.95 -11.17
N ASN A 84 13.02 -7.05 -11.12
CA ASN A 84 13.38 -8.28 -11.80
C ASN A 84 13.44 -8.09 -13.32
N ALA A 85 12.40 -7.48 -13.87
CA ALA A 85 12.30 -7.17 -15.29
C ALA A 85 13.40 -6.20 -15.72
N TYR A 86 13.57 -5.09 -14.99
CA TYR A 86 14.50 -4.02 -15.37
C TYR A 86 15.98 -4.38 -15.21
N VAL A 87 16.37 -5.07 -14.13
CA VAL A 87 17.78 -5.30 -13.80
C VAL A 87 18.32 -6.59 -14.42
N PHE A 88 17.50 -7.62 -14.52
CA PHE A 88 17.97 -8.95 -14.90
C PHE A 88 17.52 -9.38 -16.30
N ASP A 89 16.73 -8.57 -17.01
CA ASP A 89 16.26 -8.83 -18.38
C ASP A 89 15.57 -10.21 -18.55
N PHE A 90 15.10 -10.79 -17.45
CA PHE A 90 14.42 -12.09 -17.44
C PHE A 90 12.91 -11.97 -17.66
N GLY A 91 12.40 -10.75 -17.89
CA GLY A 91 10.99 -10.43 -17.70
C GLY A 91 10.51 -10.87 -16.31
N SER A 92 9.22 -11.14 -16.14
CA SER A 92 8.61 -11.61 -14.89
C SER A 92 8.89 -13.11 -14.58
N ASN A 93 9.76 -13.80 -15.34
CA ASN A 93 9.91 -15.26 -15.32
C ASN A 93 11.16 -15.82 -14.60
N GLY A 94 12.06 -14.96 -14.11
CA GLY A 94 13.32 -15.37 -13.46
C GLY A 94 13.13 -15.85 -12.02
N ARG A 95 12.75 -17.12 -11.78
CA ARG A 95 12.54 -17.64 -10.41
C ARG A 95 13.69 -17.38 -9.44
N GLY A 96 14.94 -17.57 -9.87
CA GLY A 96 16.10 -17.40 -8.98
C GLY A 96 16.36 -15.94 -8.57
N SER A 97 16.07 -14.98 -9.45
CA SER A 97 16.23 -13.55 -9.16
C SER A 97 15.05 -13.02 -8.34
N ILE A 98 13.82 -13.51 -8.60
CA ILE A 98 12.65 -13.22 -7.76
C ILE A 98 12.88 -13.72 -6.32
N GLU A 99 13.29 -14.97 -6.14
CA GLU A 99 13.61 -15.54 -4.82
C GLU A 99 14.71 -14.73 -4.11
N PHE A 100 15.73 -14.27 -4.85
CA PHE A 100 16.78 -13.42 -4.30
C PHE A 100 16.22 -12.09 -3.78
N LEU A 101 15.40 -11.40 -4.58
CA LEU A 101 14.77 -10.13 -4.22
C LEU A 101 13.80 -10.28 -3.04
N GLU A 102 13.08 -11.40 -2.97
CA GLU A 102 12.17 -11.73 -1.89
C GLU A 102 12.89 -11.95 -0.55
N GLN A 103 13.96 -12.76 -0.57
CA GLN A 103 14.62 -13.23 0.65
C GLN A 103 15.66 -12.24 1.20
N ASN A 104 16.28 -11.42 0.33
CA ASN A 104 17.44 -10.62 0.71
C ASN A 104 17.14 -9.13 0.84
N LEU A 105 16.02 -8.66 0.30
CA LEU A 105 15.69 -7.23 0.24
C LEU A 105 14.31 -7.04 0.86
N ASN A 106 14.21 -6.15 1.84
CA ASN A 106 12.91 -5.79 2.40
C ASN A 106 12.22 -4.73 1.53
N GLN A 107 10.96 -4.42 1.83
CA GLN A 107 10.20 -3.41 1.07
C GLN A 107 10.91 -2.05 0.98
N HIS A 108 11.55 -1.59 2.06
CA HIS A 108 12.29 -0.32 2.05
C HIS A 108 13.48 -0.35 1.08
N ASP A 109 14.21 -1.46 1.03
CA ASP A 109 15.33 -1.63 0.10
C ASP A 109 14.84 -1.63 -1.35
N ARG A 110 13.71 -2.28 -1.62
CA ARG A 110 13.05 -2.32 -2.94
C ARG A 110 12.58 -0.93 -3.38
N GLU A 111 11.88 -0.19 -2.51
CA GLU A 111 11.50 1.22 -2.73
C GLU A 111 12.73 2.10 -3.03
N ALA A 112 13.84 1.88 -2.33
CA ALA A 112 15.07 2.63 -2.55
C ALA A 112 15.71 2.30 -3.90
N MET A 113 15.76 1.02 -4.29
CA MET A 113 16.28 0.61 -5.59
C MET A 113 15.46 1.20 -6.74
N LEU A 114 14.13 1.09 -6.71
CA LEU A 114 13.26 1.68 -7.74
C LEU A 114 13.54 3.17 -7.93
N TYR A 115 13.72 3.91 -6.84
CA TYR A 115 14.07 5.33 -6.89
C TYR A 115 15.46 5.57 -7.47
N HIS A 116 16.47 4.79 -7.07
CA HIS A 116 17.84 4.95 -7.55
C HIS A 116 18.03 4.52 -9.01
N LEU A 117 17.20 3.59 -9.50
CA LEU A 117 17.11 3.23 -10.91
C LEU A 117 16.38 4.29 -11.74
N GLY A 118 15.77 5.30 -11.10
CA GLY A 118 15.02 6.35 -11.79
C GLY A 118 13.63 5.91 -12.26
N LEU A 119 13.14 4.76 -11.80
CA LEU A 119 11.82 4.21 -12.17
C LEU A 119 10.67 4.88 -11.43
N ILE A 120 10.93 5.39 -10.22
CA ILE A 120 9.96 6.17 -9.45
C ILE A 120 10.58 7.50 -9.01
N ASP A 121 9.75 8.53 -8.87
CA ASP A 121 10.18 9.81 -8.34
C ASP A 121 10.18 9.85 -6.79
N SER A 122 10.64 10.97 -6.23
CA SER A 122 10.65 11.15 -4.77
C SER A 122 9.25 11.23 -4.14
N GLY A 123 8.25 11.65 -4.93
CA GLY A 123 6.85 11.74 -4.50
C GLY A 123 6.27 10.36 -4.28
N LEU A 124 6.30 9.50 -5.30
CA LEU A 124 5.82 8.13 -5.23
C LEU A 124 6.59 7.33 -4.17
N LYS A 125 7.92 7.45 -4.11
CA LYS A 125 8.71 6.84 -3.02
C LYS A 125 8.21 7.26 -1.63
N GLY A 126 7.86 8.54 -1.47
CA GLY A 126 7.28 9.07 -0.24
C GLY A 126 5.93 8.44 0.10
N GLU A 127 5.06 8.25 -0.89
CA GLU A 127 3.76 7.60 -0.72
C GLU A 127 3.88 6.11 -0.37
N LEU A 128 4.72 5.35 -1.08
CA LEU A 128 4.98 3.93 -0.76
C LEU A 128 5.48 3.77 0.69
N SER A 129 6.41 4.63 1.10
CA SER A 129 6.89 4.66 2.48
C SER A 129 5.80 5.07 3.50
N ARG A 130 4.80 5.86 3.12
CA ARG A 130 3.64 6.15 3.99
C ARG A 130 2.76 4.92 4.14
N VAL A 131 2.45 4.21 3.06
CA VAL A 131 1.65 2.98 3.09
C VAL A 131 2.29 1.96 4.03
N ARG A 132 3.60 1.70 3.87
CA ARG A 132 4.36 0.78 4.73
C ARG A 132 4.32 1.18 6.21
N ARG A 133 4.52 2.48 6.51
CA ARG A 133 4.47 2.97 7.90
C ARG A 133 3.07 2.81 8.48
N LYS A 134 2.04 3.22 7.74
CA LYS A 134 0.66 3.12 8.20
C LYS A 134 0.23 1.69 8.46
N ARG A 135 0.60 0.73 7.60
CA ARG A 135 0.41 -0.71 7.86
C ARG A 135 1.04 -1.11 9.20
N ASN A 136 2.30 -0.74 9.43
CA ASN A 136 3.01 -1.12 10.65
C ASN A 136 2.37 -0.48 11.90
N ASP A 137 2.00 0.80 11.81
CA ASP A 137 1.33 1.51 12.90
C ASP A 137 -0.02 0.83 13.24
N LEU A 138 -0.81 0.48 12.24
CA LEU A 138 -2.10 -0.20 12.42
C LEU A 138 -1.93 -1.63 12.96
N ALA A 139 -0.95 -2.38 12.47
CA ALA A 139 -0.69 -3.75 12.90
C ALA A 139 -0.15 -3.85 14.35
N HIS A 140 0.49 -2.79 14.84
CA HIS A 140 1.08 -2.74 16.18
C HIS A 140 0.30 -1.87 17.17
N SER A 141 -0.71 -1.14 16.72
CA SER A 141 -1.58 -0.34 17.59
C SER A 141 -2.66 -1.20 18.23
N SER A 142 -2.80 -1.09 19.55
CA SER A 142 -3.94 -1.64 20.30
C SER A 142 -5.25 -0.90 20.03
N ASP A 143 -5.19 0.34 19.51
CA ASP A 143 -6.33 1.25 19.30
C ASP A 143 -6.40 1.73 17.84
N HIS A 144 -6.22 0.83 16.87
CA HIS A 144 -6.29 1.18 15.43
C HIS A 144 -7.70 1.63 14.96
N GLY A 145 -8.73 1.47 15.80
CA GLY A 145 -10.08 1.97 15.56
C GLY A 145 -10.31 3.41 16.03
N ILE A 146 -9.35 4.08 16.66
CA ILE A 146 -9.49 5.47 17.12
C ILE A 146 -8.81 6.41 16.14
N ILE A 147 -9.56 7.36 15.58
CA ILE A 147 -9.15 8.21 14.46
C ILE A 147 -9.43 9.68 14.77
N GLU A 148 -8.45 10.55 14.58
CA GLU A 148 -8.59 12.00 14.81
C GLU A 148 -9.53 12.66 13.78
N ASP A 149 -9.41 12.29 12.51
CA ASP A 149 -10.10 12.95 11.40
C ASP A 149 -10.45 11.93 10.30
N ILE A 150 -11.75 11.71 10.13
CA ILE A 150 -12.30 10.79 9.10
C ILE A 150 -11.99 11.28 7.68
N SER A 151 -12.06 12.59 7.42
CA SER A 151 -11.76 13.15 6.10
C SER A 151 -10.29 12.94 5.74
N ARG A 152 -9.40 13.12 6.72
CA ARG A 152 -7.97 12.82 6.54
C ARG A 152 -7.75 11.33 6.31
N LEU A 153 -8.40 10.46 7.07
CA LEU A 153 -8.32 9.01 6.88
C LEU A 153 -8.76 8.60 5.46
N GLN A 154 -9.88 9.13 4.97
CA GLN A 154 -10.37 8.87 3.61
C GLN A 154 -9.35 9.28 2.55
N ASN A 155 -8.71 10.45 2.73
CA ASN A 155 -7.66 10.92 1.82
C ASN A 155 -6.42 10.03 1.88
N ASP A 156 -6.01 9.56 3.06
CA ASP A 156 -4.87 8.67 3.22
C ASP A 156 -5.13 7.30 2.54
N ILE A 157 -6.33 6.74 2.68
CA ILE A 157 -6.75 5.50 1.99
C ILE A 157 -6.71 5.69 0.46
N LYS A 158 -7.21 6.83 -0.04
CA LYS A 158 -7.16 7.16 -1.48
C LYS A 158 -5.73 7.25 -2.00
N ARG A 159 -4.84 7.94 -1.28
CA ARG A 159 -3.43 8.05 -1.66
C ARG A 159 -2.73 6.70 -1.68
N ALA A 160 -3.02 5.82 -0.72
CA ALA A 160 -2.47 4.47 -0.69
C ALA A 160 -2.84 3.66 -1.93
N LYS A 161 -4.11 3.74 -2.35
CA LYS A 161 -4.59 3.12 -3.58
C LYS A 161 -3.90 3.71 -4.81
N GLU A 162 -3.85 5.04 -4.91
CA GLU A 162 -3.23 5.75 -6.03
C GLU A 162 -1.74 5.41 -6.16
N ALA A 163 -1.00 5.31 -5.06
CA ALA A 163 0.40 4.92 -5.07
C ALA A 163 0.60 3.47 -5.56
N LYS A 164 -0.28 2.54 -5.15
CA LYS A 164 -0.29 1.16 -5.66
C LYS A 164 -0.58 1.14 -7.16
N ASP A 165 -1.60 1.87 -7.61
CA ASP A 165 -1.98 1.92 -9.04
C ASP A 165 -0.88 2.52 -9.91
N GLN A 166 -0.21 3.59 -9.44
CA GLN A 166 0.93 4.19 -10.12
C GLN A 166 2.10 3.22 -10.26
N LEU A 167 2.42 2.48 -9.20
CA LEU A 167 3.49 1.50 -9.26
C LEU A 167 3.16 0.36 -10.25
N LYS A 168 1.92 -0.10 -10.27
CA LYS A 168 1.44 -1.12 -11.23
C LYS A 168 1.54 -0.65 -12.68
N GLU A 169 1.23 0.62 -12.94
CA GLU A 169 1.38 1.18 -14.28
C GLU A 169 2.84 1.22 -14.73
N ILE A 170 3.75 1.59 -13.83
CA ILE A 170 5.21 1.55 -14.08
C ILE A 170 5.66 0.11 -14.39
N GLY A 171 5.13 -0.88 -13.69
CA GLY A 171 5.36 -2.30 -14.00
C GLY A 171 5.01 -2.66 -15.43
N ARG A 172 3.84 -2.24 -15.90
CA ARG A 172 3.41 -2.46 -17.30
C ARG A 172 4.30 -1.74 -18.30
N GLU A 173 4.69 -0.51 -18.02
CA GLU A 173 5.59 0.26 -18.90
C GLU A 173 6.94 -0.44 -19.06
N VAL A 174 7.54 -0.91 -17.95
CA VAL A 174 8.79 -1.66 -17.97
C VAL A 174 8.67 -2.97 -18.76
N GLU A 175 7.58 -3.72 -18.58
CA GLU A 175 7.36 -4.94 -19.37
C GLU A 175 7.19 -4.66 -20.87
N LEU A 176 6.50 -3.58 -21.24
CA LEU A 176 6.30 -3.19 -22.63
C LEU A 176 7.61 -2.76 -23.31
N GLU A 177 8.47 -2.00 -22.64
CA GLU A 177 9.77 -1.61 -23.17
C GLU A 177 10.64 -2.83 -23.51
N LEU A 178 10.66 -3.84 -22.63
CA LEU A 178 11.40 -5.09 -22.84
C LEU A 178 10.88 -5.91 -24.04
N LEU A 179 9.60 -5.81 -24.38
CA LEU A 179 9.02 -6.50 -25.54
C LEU A 179 9.35 -5.81 -26.88
N ILE A 180 9.63 -4.51 -26.87
CA ILE A 180 9.96 -3.73 -28.07
C ILE A 180 11.44 -3.89 -28.44
N ASP A 181 12.33 -4.06 -27.45
CA ASP A 181 13.77 -4.17 -27.65
C ASP A 181 14.27 -5.59 -28.01
N ASP A 182 13.38 -6.60 -28.06
CA ASP A 182 13.69 -7.98 -28.45
C ASP A 182 13.05 -8.38 -29.80
N PRO A 183 13.66 -8.05 -30.96
CA PRO A 183 13.11 -8.35 -32.29
C PRO A 183 13.08 -9.84 -32.63
N GLU A 184 13.74 -10.72 -31.87
CA GLU A 184 13.76 -12.17 -32.12
C GLU A 184 12.50 -12.90 -31.61
N LYS A 185 11.70 -12.29 -30.73
CA LYS A 185 10.44 -12.88 -30.22
C LYS A 185 9.19 -12.56 -31.05
N ASN A 186 9.27 -11.63 -32.00
CA ASN A 186 8.16 -11.22 -32.86
C ASN A 186 8.22 -11.84 -34.28
N SER A 187 9.06 -12.87 -34.48
CA SER A 187 9.24 -13.59 -35.75
C SER A 187 8.71 -15.02 -35.71
#